data_AF-A0A357FNF7-F1
#
_entry.id   AF-A0A357FNF7-F1
#
_cell.length_a   1.000
_cell.length_b   1.000
_cell.length_c   1.000
_cell.angle_alpha   90.00
_cell.angle_beta   90.00
_cell.angle_gamma   90.00
#
_symmetry.space_group_name_H-M   'P 1'
#
loop_
_entity.id
_entity.type
_entity.pdbx_description
1 polymer ?
#
loop_
_entity_poly.entity_id
_entity_poly.type
_entity_poly.pdbx_seq_one_letter_code
_entity_poly.pdbx_strand_id
1 'polypeptide(L)'
;MEPLDQIQAKIDRLMKDYLDSKSLPLYDMLSYHLGIHGLDPGLTISERAHGILLQIAVETLGGDPLLTLPAAMSIEMVNAFCEIHDDVQSGNPTRNGQDSLWWVWGPA
;
A
#
# COMPACT_ATOMS: atom_id res chain seq x y z
N MET A 1 16.44 -3.31 16.04
CA MET A 1 15.28 -3.67 15.23
C MET A 1 14.07 -2.92 15.72
N GLU A 2 13.64 -1.97 14.92
CA GLU A 2 12.42 -1.19 15.15
C GLU A 2 11.18 -2.11 15.13
N PRO A 3 10.15 -1.89 15.97
CA PRO A 3 8.90 -2.65 15.91
C PRO A 3 8.19 -2.54 14.56
N LEU A 4 7.60 -3.64 14.07
CA LEU A 4 6.94 -3.71 12.75
C LEU A 4 5.87 -2.63 12.57
N ASP A 5 5.04 -2.41 13.59
CA ASP A 5 3.99 -1.39 13.56
C ASP A 5 4.54 0.03 13.38
N GLN A 6 5.74 0.31 13.90
CA GLN A 6 6.39 1.61 13.74
C GLN A 6 6.94 1.80 12.32
N ILE A 7 7.53 0.74 11.76
CA ILE A 7 7.98 0.73 10.36
C ILE A 7 6.79 0.94 9.42
N GLN A 8 5.70 0.20 9.64
CA GLN A 8 4.46 0.34 8.88
C GLN A 8 3.92 1.77 8.97
N ALA A 9 3.82 2.34 10.18
CA ALA A 9 3.31 3.70 10.37
C ALA A 9 4.13 4.78 9.62
N LYS A 10 5.46 4.59 9.49
CA LYS A 10 6.30 5.50 8.70
C LYS A 10 6.04 5.37 7.20
N ILE A 11 5.88 4.14 6.71
CA ILE A 11 5.52 3.87 5.31
C ILE A 11 4.16 4.47 4.99
N ASP A 12 3.15 4.21 5.84
CA ASP A 12 1.80 4.73 5.69
C ASP A 12 1.76 6.26 5.69
N ARG A 13 2.53 6.91 6.57
CA ARG A 13 2.62 8.37 6.58
C ARG A 13 3.19 8.91 5.28
N LEU A 14 4.32 8.36 4.82
CA LEU A 14 4.94 8.80 3.57
C LEU A 14 4.02 8.57 2.37
N MET A 15 3.36 7.42 2.34
CA MET A 15 2.40 7.04 1.31
C MET A 15 1.20 7.98 1.30
N LYS A 16 0.66 8.30 2.47
CA LYS A 16 -0.43 9.26 2.64
C LYS A 16 -0.04 10.65 2.12
N ASP A 17 1.09 11.18 2.58
CA ASP A 17 1.57 12.50 2.13
C ASP A 17 1.78 12.52 0.60
N TYR A 18 2.27 11.41 0.02
CA TYR A 18 2.43 11.29 -1.42
C TYR A 18 1.09 11.29 -2.17
N LEU A 19 0.10 10.51 -1.71
CA LEU A 19 -1.22 10.41 -2.34
C LEU A 19 -2.03 11.69 -2.19
N ASP A 20 -2.00 12.33 -1.01
CA ASP A 20 -2.60 13.64 -0.74
C ASP A 20 -2.05 14.74 -1.66
N SER A 21 -0.81 14.61 -2.12
CA SER A 21 -0.19 15.57 -3.04
C SER A 21 -0.70 15.49 -4.48
N LYS A 22 -1.57 14.52 -4.80
CA LYS A 22 -2.07 14.26 -6.16
C LYS A 22 -3.54 14.60 -6.28
N SER A 23 -3.98 14.86 -7.52
CA SER A 23 -5.34 15.36 -7.80
C SER A 23 -6.13 14.57 -8.84
N LEU A 24 -5.53 13.54 -9.46
CA LEU A 24 -6.24 12.71 -10.43
C LEU A 24 -7.12 11.67 -9.72
N PRO A 25 -8.31 11.34 -10.24
CA PRO A 25 -9.22 10.35 -9.64
C PRO A 25 -8.59 8.97 -9.41
N LEU A 26 -7.56 8.62 -10.20
CA LEU A 26 -6.81 7.37 -10.01
C LEU A 26 -6.18 7.26 -8.62
N TYR A 27 -5.82 8.38 -7.99
CA TYR A 27 -5.21 8.38 -6.67
C TYR A 27 -6.24 8.15 -5.56
N ASP A 28 -7.51 8.48 -5.78
CA ASP A 28 -8.60 8.10 -4.88
C ASP A 28 -8.80 6.57 -4.91
N MET A 29 -8.80 5.98 -6.11
CA MET A 29 -8.88 4.52 -6.30
C MET A 29 -7.68 3.83 -5.63
N LEU A 30 -6.46 4.32 -5.88
CA LEU A 30 -5.25 3.75 -5.29
C LEU A 30 -5.26 3.89 -3.76
N SER A 31 -5.73 5.02 -3.24
CA SER A 31 -5.88 5.24 -1.80
C SER A 31 -6.88 4.29 -1.15
N TYR A 32 -7.95 3.93 -1.87
CA TYR A 32 -8.90 2.91 -1.44
C TYR A 32 -8.22 1.53 -1.34
N HIS A 33 -7.54 1.09 -2.41
CA HIS A 33 -6.86 -0.22 -2.43
C HIS A 33 -5.82 -0.35 -1.32
N LEU A 34 -5.06 0.72 -1.08
CA LEU A 34 -4.02 0.75 -0.05
C LEU A 34 -4.57 0.96 1.37
N GLY A 35 -5.85 1.31 1.54
CA GLY A 35 -6.45 1.63 2.83
C GLY A 35 -5.94 2.94 3.45
N ILE A 36 -5.52 3.91 2.64
CA ILE A 36 -4.97 5.20 3.09
C ILE A 36 -6.06 6.28 3.23
N HIS A 37 -7.08 6.24 2.36
CA HIS A 37 -8.26 7.08 2.45
C HIS A 37 -9.48 6.18 2.60
N GLY A 38 -10.07 6.20 3.80
CA GLY A 38 -11.17 5.33 4.15
C GLY A 38 -12.41 5.54 3.29
N LEU A 39 -13.22 4.50 3.18
CA LEU A 39 -14.66 4.65 3.06
C LEU A 39 -15.42 3.90 4.17
N ASP A 40 -14.74 3.06 4.96
CA ASP A 40 -15.35 2.25 6.00
C ASP A 40 -14.39 2.09 7.20
N PRO A 41 -14.82 2.37 8.45
CA PRO A 41 -14.07 2.01 9.65
C PRO A 41 -13.71 0.51 9.75
N GLY A 42 -14.35 -0.34 8.93
CA GLY A 42 -14.02 -1.77 8.78
C GLY A 42 -12.95 -2.09 7.73
N LEU A 43 -12.39 -1.10 7.00
CA LEU A 43 -11.30 -1.35 6.06
C LEU A 43 -10.07 -1.89 6.81
N THR A 44 -9.76 -3.15 6.56
CA THR A 44 -8.51 -3.79 6.95
C THR A 44 -7.35 -3.05 6.28
N ILE A 45 -6.49 -2.45 7.10
CA ILE A 45 -5.24 -1.84 6.65
C ILE A 45 -4.39 -2.98 6.06
N SER A 46 -4.03 -2.87 4.79
CA SER A 46 -3.13 -3.84 4.16
C SER A 46 -1.77 -3.80 4.85
N GLU A 47 -1.28 -4.95 5.27
CA GLU A 47 0.07 -5.06 5.84
C GLU A 47 1.11 -4.63 4.80
N ARG A 48 2.07 -3.80 5.20
CA ARG A 48 3.15 -3.32 4.31
C ARG A 48 4.32 -4.31 4.28
N ALA A 49 4.02 -5.59 4.07
CA ALA A 49 4.96 -6.69 4.29
C ALA A 49 6.25 -6.54 3.47
N HIS A 50 6.17 -6.07 2.23
CA HIS A 50 7.33 -5.93 1.34
C HIS A 50 8.19 -4.72 1.73
N GLY A 51 7.57 -3.60 2.07
CA GLY A 51 8.23 -2.40 2.56
C GLY A 51 8.88 -2.63 3.93
N ILE A 52 8.19 -3.33 4.84
CA ILE A 52 8.72 -3.75 6.13
C ILE A 52 9.92 -4.68 5.94
N LEU A 53 9.82 -5.69 5.06
CA LEU A 53 10.92 -6.59 4.75
C LEU A 53 12.14 -5.83 4.22
N LEU A 54 11.93 -4.86 3.33
CA LEU A 54 13.00 -4.00 2.83
C LEU A 54 13.68 -3.23 3.99
N GLN A 55 12.89 -2.61 4.86
CA GLN A 55 13.42 -1.82 5.98
C GLN A 55 14.23 -2.69 6.95
N ILE A 56 13.75 -3.90 7.27
CA ILE A 56 14.46 -4.88 8.10
C ILE A 56 15.76 -5.31 7.42
N ALA A 57 15.74 -5.60 6.12
CA ALA A 57 16.92 -6.01 5.38
C ALA A 57 17.98 -4.89 5.36
N VAL A 58 17.58 -3.65 5.14
CA VAL A 58 18.47 -2.47 5.18
C VAL A 58 19.08 -2.31 6.57
N GLU A 59 18.29 -2.34 7.65
CA GLU A 59 18.81 -2.24 9.03
C GLU A 59 19.79 -3.39 9.32
N THR A 60 19.44 -4.62 8.95
CA THR A 60 20.24 -5.82 9.21
C THR A 60 21.59 -5.81 8.48
N LEU A 61 21.63 -5.23 7.28
CA LEU A 61 22.85 -5.09 6.48
C LEU A 61 23.66 -3.83 6.83
N GLY A 62 23.27 -3.07 7.86
CA GLY A 62 23.97 -1.87 8.33
C GLY A 62 23.71 -0.61 7.49
N GLY A 63 22.66 -0.60 6.67
CA GLY A 63 22.20 0.58 5.95
C GLY A 63 21.32 1.50 6.82
N ASP A 64 20.91 2.64 6.25
CA ASP A 64 20.01 3.60 6.90
C ASP A 64 18.56 3.41 6.42
N PRO A 65 17.64 2.92 7.28
CA PRO A 65 16.23 2.75 6.95
C PRO A 65 15.55 4.06 6.53
N LEU A 66 15.96 5.21 7.08
CA LEU A 66 15.36 6.51 6.75
C LEU A 66 15.61 6.92 5.30
N LEU A 67 16.79 6.61 4.75
CA LEU A 67 17.12 6.88 3.34
C LEU A 67 16.37 5.96 2.37
N THR A 68 15.85 4.84 2.87
CA THR A 68 15.19 3.80 2.06
C THR A 68 13.68 3.77 2.22
N LEU A 69 13.10 4.67 3.01
CA LEU A 69 11.65 4.85 3.15
C LEU A 69 10.92 5.04 1.80
N PRO A 70 11.40 5.88 0.86
CA PRO A 70 10.79 5.99 -0.47
C PRO A 70 10.84 4.68 -1.27
N ALA A 71 11.89 3.88 -1.09
CA ALA A 71 12.00 2.57 -1.74
C ALA A 71 11.00 1.58 -1.14
N ALA A 72 10.83 1.57 0.19
CA ALA A 72 9.82 0.77 0.87
C ALA A 72 8.40 1.09 0.37
N MET A 73 8.04 2.38 0.29
CA MET A 73 6.75 2.83 -0.28
C MET A 73 6.60 2.40 -1.75
N SER A 74 7.67 2.53 -2.55
CA SER A 74 7.63 2.19 -3.97
C SER A 74 7.36 0.70 -4.21
N ILE A 75 7.95 -0.19 -3.41
CA ILE A 75 7.68 -1.64 -3.53
C ILE A 75 6.22 -1.96 -3.18
N GLU A 76 5.64 -1.30 -2.18
CA GLU A 76 4.22 -1.47 -1.87
C GLU A 76 3.30 -0.97 -3.00
N MET A 77 3.69 0.11 -3.70
CA MET A 77 2.96 0.55 -4.91
C MET A 77 3.04 -0.47 -6.04
N VAL A 78 4.19 -1.14 -6.22
CA VAL A 78 4.33 -2.24 -7.19
C VAL A 78 3.49 -3.44 -6.79
N ASN A 79 3.45 -3.79 -5.50
CA ASN A 79 2.59 -4.84 -4.99
C ASN A 79 1.10 -4.51 -5.28
N ALA A 80 0.66 -3.28 -4.95
CA ALA A 80 -0.70 -2.84 -5.24
C ALA A 80 -1.04 -2.92 -6.75
N PHE A 81 -0.11 -2.53 -7.62
CA PHE A 81 -0.27 -2.71 -9.07
C PHE A 81 -0.52 -4.18 -9.44
N CYS A 82 0.30 -5.11 -8.94
CA CYS A 82 0.12 -6.54 -9.22
C CYS A 82 -1.24 -7.03 -8.72
N GLU A 83 -1.61 -6.71 -7.48
CA GLU A 83 -2.88 -7.13 -6.88
C GLU A 83 -4.10 -6.64 -7.67
N ILE A 84 -4.13 -5.36 -8.05
CA ILE A 84 -5.23 -4.78 -8.81
C ILE A 84 -5.36 -5.49 -10.17
N HIS A 85 -4.25 -5.71 -10.86
CA HIS A 85 -4.25 -6.35 -12.17
C HIS A 85 -4.62 -7.84 -12.08
N ASP A 86 -4.16 -8.55 -11.05
CA ASP A 86 -4.53 -9.94 -10.78
C ASP A 86 -6.03 -10.07 -10.49
N ASP A 87 -6.60 -9.16 -9.70
CA ASP A 87 -8.03 -9.18 -9.39
C ASP A 87 -8.89 -8.95 -10.64
N VAL A 88 -8.50 -8.01 -11.52
CA VAL A 88 -9.14 -7.80 -12.83
C VAL A 88 -9.02 -9.05 -13.71
N GLN A 89 -7.81 -9.60 -13.84
CA GLN A 89 -7.55 -10.74 -14.71
C GLN A 89 -8.30 -12.00 -14.27
N SER A 90 -8.41 -12.21 -12.96
CA SER A 90 -9.11 -13.36 -12.38
C SER A 90 -10.62 -13.14 -12.21
N GLY A 91 -11.10 -11.91 -12.40
CA GLY A 91 -12.47 -11.53 -12.09
C GLY A 91 -12.79 -11.71 -10.59
N ASN A 92 -11.80 -11.51 -9.72
CA ASN A 92 -11.94 -11.69 -8.28
C ASN A 92 -12.60 -10.47 -7.64
N PRO A 93 -13.87 -10.54 -7.20
CA PRO A 93 -14.59 -9.35 -6.74
C PRO A 93 -14.11 -8.86 -5.37
N THR A 94 -13.36 -9.67 -4.61
CA THR A 94 -12.98 -9.35 -3.24
C THR A 94 -11.49 -9.52 -2.93
N ARG A 95 -10.93 -8.64 -2.11
CA ARG A 95 -9.56 -8.74 -1.58
C ARG A 95 -9.54 -8.36 -0.10
N ASN A 96 -8.81 -9.13 0.70
CA ASN A 96 -8.66 -8.89 2.14
C ASN A 96 -9.99 -8.69 2.88
N GLY A 97 -11.02 -9.45 2.49
CA GLY A 97 -12.36 -9.39 3.10
C GLY A 97 -13.22 -8.19 2.66
N GLN A 98 -12.83 -7.46 1.62
CA GLN A 98 -13.54 -6.28 1.10
C GLN A 98 -13.72 -6.37 -0.42
N ASP A 99 -14.58 -5.51 -0.96
CA ASP A 99 -14.70 -5.35 -2.41
C ASP A 99 -13.34 -4.89 -3.00
N SER A 100 -12.92 -5.56 -4.07
CA SER A 100 -11.71 -5.18 -4.80
C SER A 100 -11.92 -3.86 -5.54
N LEU A 101 -10.83 -3.13 -5.81
CA LEU A 101 -10.90 -1.84 -6.53
C LEU A 101 -11.67 -1.95 -7.85
N TRP A 102 -11.39 -2.95 -8.67
CA TRP A 102 -12.07 -3.10 -9.96
C TRP A 102 -13.56 -3.44 -9.83
N TRP A 103 -13.97 -4.09 -8.73
CA TRP A 103 -15.38 -4.36 -8.48
C TRP A 103 -16.15 -3.09 -8.12
N VAL A 104 -15.51 -2.18 -7.36
CA VAL A 104 -16.11 -0.90 -6.96
C VAL A 104 -16.19 0.09 -8.13
N TRP A 105 -15.15 0.20 -8.95
CA TRP A 105 -15.08 1.18 -10.04
C TRP A 105 -15.36 0.61 -11.44
N GLY A 106 -15.49 -0.71 -11.57
CA GLY A 106 -15.63 -1.42 -12.84
C GLY A 106 -14.30 -1.61 -13.57
N PRO A 107 -14.26 -2.54 -14.55
CA PRO A 107 -13.18 -2.56 -15.53
C PRO A 107 -13.27 -1.29 -16.39
N ALA A 108 -12.13 -0.63 -16.59
CA ALA A 108 -12.03 0.58 -17.41
C ALA A 108 -12.34 0.32 -18.91
#